data_AF-A0A1J0M737-F1
#
_entry.id   AF-A0A1J0M737-F1
#
_cell.length_a   1.000
_cell.length_b   1.000
_cell.length_c   1.000
_cell.angle_alpha   90.00
_cell.angle_beta   90.00
_cell.angle_gamma   90.00
#
_symmetry.space_group_name_H-M   'P 1'
#
loop_
_entity.id
_entity.type
_entity.pdbx_description
1 polymer ?
#
loop_
_entity_poly.entity_id
_entity_poly.type
_entity_poly.pdbx_seq_one_letter_code
_entity_poly.pdbx_strand_id
1 'polypeptide(L)'
;PCDPCATWCDAISLRVRFYGDYVFDRVLKTDVPQKFSMGQAPSTNSPADSVSLQERENPAYGKHMHDAEWFTNAGYIALNIWDRFDVFCTLGATSGYFKGNSSSFNLIGLIGISGSDLNSKVPNASISNGVVELYTDTTFSWSVGARGALWECGCATLGAEFQYAQSKPRVQELNVLSNVAQFTVHRPKGYVNQTLPLPITAGTATDSNEKLKNATINYHEWQVGAALSYRLNMLIPYIGVQWSRASFDADTIQIAQPKLASPVLNTTTWNLPILGEATSVNAGNKYADVLQIVS
;
A
#
# COMPACT_ATOMS: atom_id res chain seq x y z
N PRO A 1 -26.98 31.43 -41.72
CA PRO A 1 -25.57 31.12 -41.97
C PRO A 1 -24.97 30.38 -40.77
N CYS A 2 -24.73 29.08 -40.92
CA CYS A 2 -23.99 28.27 -39.96
C CYS A 2 -22.61 28.92 -39.76
N ASP A 3 -22.24 29.22 -38.53
CA ASP A 3 -20.87 29.65 -38.23
C ASP A 3 -19.94 28.47 -38.58
N PRO A 4 -18.91 28.64 -39.43
CA PRO A 4 -17.98 27.56 -39.77
C PRO A 4 -17.25 26.97 -38.55
N CYS A 5 -17.30 27.61 -37.37
CA CYS A 5 -16.79 27.06 -36.11
C CYS A 5 -17.87 26.49 -35.16
N ALA A 6 -19.17 26.60 -35.45
CA ALA A 6 -20.24 26.02 -34.63
C ALA A 6 -21.16 25.10 -35.47
N THR A 7 -20.82 23.81 -35.50
CA THR A 7 -21.72 22.75 -35.92
C THR A 7 -22.22 22.03 -34.66
N TRP A 8 -23.33 22.48 -34.08
CA TRP A 8 -24.01 21.70 -33.04
C TRP A 8 -25.28 21.15 -33.66
N CYS A 9 -25.32 19.83 -33.86
CA CYS A 9 -26.58 19.12 -33.84
C CYS A 9 -26.79 18.69 -32.39
N ASP A 10 -27.98 18.94 -31.82
CA ASP A 10 -28.41 18.45 -30.50
C ASP A 10 -28.48 16.91 -30.48
N ALA A 11 -27.32 16.27 -30.58
CA ALA A 11 -27.18 14.84 -30.62
C ALA A 11 -26.72 14.34 -29.25
N ILE A 12 -27.43 13.35 -28.74
CA ILE A 12 -26.92 12.51 -27.65
C ILE A 12 -26.11 11.41 -28.31
N SER A 13 -24.86 11.23 -27.90
CA SER A 13 -24.01 10.15 -28.41
C SER A 13 -23.45 9.29 -27.29
N LEU A 14 -23.40 7.98 -27.53
CA LEU A 14 -22.78 7.00 -26.66
C LEU A 14 -21.45 6.57 -27.26
N ARG A 15 -20.39 6.60 -26.46
CA ARG A 15 -19.04 6.20 -26.87
C ARG A 15 -18.52 5.12 -25.94
N VAL A 16 -18.10 3.99 -26.52
CA VAL A 16 -17.45 2.90 -25.80
C VAL A 16 -16.02 2.74 -26.30
N ARG A 17 -15.06 2.66 -25.39
CA ARG A 17 -13.63 2.44 -25.68
C ARG A 17 -13.04 1.46 -24.67
N PHE A 18 -11.84 0.97 -24.98
CA PHE A 18 -11.04 0.18 -24.05
C PHE A 18 -9.65 0.80 -23.99
N TYR A 19 -9.10 0.92 -22.80
CA TYR A 19 -7.75 1.44 -22.59
C TYR A 19 -7.08 0.71 -21.42
N GLY A 20 -5.75 0.60 -21.49
CA GLY A 20 -4.93 0.16 -20.38
C GLY A 20 -3.94 1.26 -20.05
N ASP A 21 -3.81 1.56 -18.77
CA ASP A 21 -2.83 2.49 -18.24
C ASP A 21 -1.87 1.76 -17.29
N TYR A 22 -0.62 2.16 -17.41
CA TYR A 22 0.45 1.73 -16.54
C TYR A 22 1.08 2.99 -15.95
N VAL A 23 1.07 3.10 -14.63
CA VAL A 23 1.74 4.20 -13.92
C VAL A 23 2.93 3.66 -13.11
N PHE A 24 4.12 4.16 -13.44
CA PHE A 24 5.40 3.86 -12.78
C PHE A 24 5.85 5.06 -11.90
N ASP A 25 6.79 4.83 -10.99
CA ASP A 25 7.51 5.88 -10.25
C ASP A 25 6.63 6.89 -9.50
N ARG A 26 5.49 6.45 -8.93
CA ARG A 26 4.72 7.34 -8.03
C ARG A 26 5.49 7.52 -6.73
N VAL A 27 5.90 8.75 -6.44
CA VAL A 27 6.48 9.10 -5.13
C VAL A 27 5.38 9.15 -4.07
N LEU A 28 5.18 8.03 -3.37
CA LEU A 28 4.23 7.95 -2.26
C LEU A 28 4.89 8.41 -0.96
N LYS A 29 4.22 9.34 -0.27
CA LYS A 29 4.58 9.75 1.09
C LYS A 29 3.68 9.03 2.09
N THR A 30 4.26 8.49 3.14
CA THR A 30 3.50 7.86 4.23
C THR A 30 2.73 8.92 5.02
N ASP A 31 1.43 8.68 5.18
CA ASP A 31 0.54 9.48 6.02
C ASP A 31 0.23 8.68 7.29
N VAL A 32 1.05 8.90 8.32
CA VAL A 32 0.94 8.22 9.61
C VAL A 32 1.12 9.24 10.74
N PRO A 33 0.65 8.97 11.96
CA PRO A 33 0.90 9.85 13.10
C PRO A 33 2.40 9.95 13.41
N GLN A 34 2.85 11.12 13.91
CA GLN A 34 4.24 11.34 14.32
C GLN A 34 4.68 10.40 15.45
N LYS A 35 3.76 10.04 16.35
CA LYS A 35 4.00 9.15 17.47
C LYS A 35 3.22 7.85 17.31
N PHE A 36 3.77 6.76 17.82
CA PHE A 36 3.08 5.49 17.93
C PHE A 36 3.42 4.78 19.25
N SER A 37 2.54 3.91 19.70
CA SER A 37 2.70 3.21 20.97
C SER A 37 3.42 1.88 20.78
N MET A 38 4.56 1.69 21.46
CA MET A 38 5.33 0.44 21.45
C MET A 38 6.08 0.27 22.78
N GLY A 39 6.75 -0.86 22.98
CA GLY A 39 7.56 -1.13 24.16
C GLY A 39 8.82 -0.28 24.29
N GLN A 40 9.34 -0.21 25.52
CA GLN A 40 10.61 0.43 25.81
C GLN A 40 11.75 -0.25 25.04
N ALA A 41 12.53 0.55 24.30
CA ALA A 41 13.69 0.05 23.56
C ALA A 41 14.70 -0.65 24.49
N PRO A 42 15.34 -1.75 24.03
CA PRO A 42 16.48 -2.33 24.74
C PRO A 42 17.57 -1.29 24.98
N SER A 43 18.19 -1.31 26.16
CA SER A 43 19.38 -0.50 26.48
C SER A 43 20.59 -1.40 26.70
N THR A 44 21.80 -0.83 26.70
CA THR A 44 23.06 -1.58 26.55
C THR A 44 23.35 -2.64 27.62
N ASN A 45 22.67 -2.60 28.78
CA ASN A 45 23.10 -3.36 29.95
C ASN A 45 22.03 -4.26 30.59
N SER A 46 20.79 -4.28 30.09
CA SER A 46 19.73 -5.14 30.64
C SER A 46 18.71 -5.54 29.58
N PRO A 47 18.32 -6.82 29.50
CA PRO A 47 17.16 -7.23 28.71
C PRO A 47 15.91 -6.48 29.17
N ALA A 48 15.04 -6.10 28.23
CA ALA A 48 13.85 -5.29 28.51
C ALA A 48 12.61 -6.18 28.66
N ASP A 49 11.91 -6.11 29.79
CA ASP A 49 10.70 -6.93 30.02
C ASP A 49 9.50 -6.52 29.16
N SER A 50 9.58 -5.40 28.44
CA SER A 50 8.66 -4.88 27.42
C SER A 50 7.18 -5.28 27.59
N VAL A 51 6.59 -4.95 28.74
CA VAL A 51 5.16 -5.21 29.06
C VAL A 51 4.29 -3.94 28.99
N SER A 52 4.89 -2.76 28.95
CA SER A 52 4.19 -1.48 28.94
C SER A 52 4.36 -0.74 27.61
N LEU A 53 3.28 -0.11 27.14
CA LEU A 53 3.29 0.76 25.98
C LEU A 53 3.85 2.14 26.37
N GLN A 54 4.71 2.68 25.52
CA GLN A 54 5.24 4.04 25.58
C GLN A 54 5.10 4.70 24.21
N GLU A 55 4.88 6.01 24.20
CA GLU A 55 4.86 6.77 22.94
C GLU A 55 6.28 6.98 22.40
N ARG A 56 6.49 6.63 21.14
CA ARG A 56 7.77 6.77 20.44
C ARG A 56 7.60 7.43 19.09
N GLU A 57 8.67 8.02 18.57
CA GLU A 57 8.70 8.57 17.21
C GLU A 57 8.41 7.46 16.21
N ASN A 58 7.44 7.70 15.32
CA ASN A 58 7.07 6.76 14.29
C ASN A 58 8.12 6.77 13.17
N PRO A 59 8.84 5.66 12.93
CA PRO A 59 9.87 5.58 11.90
C PRO A 59 9.32 5.83 10.49
N ALA A 60 8.04 5.53 10.27
CA ALA A 60 7.37 5.76 9.01
C ALA A 60 6.97 7.21 8.81
N TYR A 61 6.98 8.08 9.84
CA TYR A 61 6.51 9.46 9.69
C TYR A 61 7.36 10.25 8.69
N GLY A 62 6.70 10.81 7.66
CA GLY A 62 7.36 11.64 6.65
C GLY A 62 8.32 10.89 5.72
N LYS A 63 8.27 9.55 5.69
CA LYS A 63 9.07 8.73 4.78
C LYS A 63 8.41 8.61 3.41
N HIS A 64 9.22 8.25 2.43
CA HIS A 64 8.77 7.93 1.08
C HIS A 64 8.85 6.42 0.85
N MET A 65 7.93 5.89 0.05
CA MET A 65 8.12 4.58 -0.57
C MET A 65 9.15 4.70 -1.70
N HIS A 66 9.86 3.62 -1.97
CA HIS A 66 10.89 3.60 -3.00
C HIS A 66 10.27 3.47 -4.39
N ASP A 67 9.26 2.62 -4.51
CA ASP A 67 8.58 2.35 -5.76
C ASP A 67 7.11 2.01 -5.50
N ALA A 68 6.27 2.42 -6.44
CA ALA A 68 4.85 2.15 -6.45
C ALA A 68 4.37 2.10 -7.90
N GLU A 69 4.00 0.90 -8.33
CA GLU A 69 3.44 0.64 -9.64
C GLU A 69 1.95 0.36 -9.51
N TRP A 70 1.16 0.98 -10.39
CA TRP A 70 -0.28 0.78 -10.44
C TRP A 70 -0.73 0.51 -11.87
N PHE A 71 -1.43 -0.60 -12.04
CA PHE A 71 -1.83 -1.13 -13.32
C PHE A 71 -3.35 -1.10 -13.36
N THR A 72 -3.91 -0.48 -14.38
CA THR A 72 -5.36 -0.47 -14.60
C THR A 72 -5.65 -0.89 -16.03
N ASN A 73 -6.60 -1.80 -16.17
CA ASN A 73 -7.13 -2.18 -17.47
C ASN A 73 -8.65 -1.99 -17.45
N ALA A 74 -9.18 -1.06 -18.24
CA ALA A 74 -10.57 -0.63 -18.13
C ALA A 74 -11.26 -0.38 -19.48
N GLY A 75 -12.53 -0.73 -19.52
CA GLY A 75 -13.48 -0.20 -20.50
C GLY A 75 -13.92 1.22 -20.10
N TYR A 76 -14.08 2.09 -21.09
CA TYR A 76 -14.58 3.45 -20.96
C TYR A 76 -15.95 3.54 -21.62
N ILE A 77 -16.92 4.11 -20.90
CA ILE A 77 -18.24 4.42 -21.44
C ILE A 77 -18.50 5.90 -21.19
N ALA A 78 -18.82 6.64 -22.25
CA ALA A 78 -19.18 8.05 -22.19
C ALA A 78 -20.54 8.31 -22.82
N LEU A 79 -21.36 9.07 -22.11
CA LEU A 79 -22.56 9.71 -22.62
C LEU A 79 -22.22 11.18 -22.88
N ASN A 80 -22.23 11.57 -24.14
CA ASN A 80 -22.14 12.96 -24.57
C ASN A 80 -23.56 13.55 -24.64
N ILE A 81 -23.74 14.68 -23.97
CA ILE A 81 -24.97 15.44 -23.90
C ILE A 81 -24.72 16.81 -24.53
N TRP A 82 -25.53 17.16 -25.54
CA TRP A 82 -25.51 18.45 -26.22
C TRP A 82 -24.14 18.85 -26.78
N ASP A 83 -23.30 17.88 -27.12
CA ASP A 83 -21.93 18.06 -27.66
C ASP A 83 -20.98 18.91 -26.78
N ARG A 84 -21.38 19.20 -25.52
CA ARG A 84 -20.65 20.12 -24.62
C ARG A 84 -20.25 19.47 -23.31
N PHE A 85 -20.93 18.39 -22.93
CA PHE A 85 -20.75 17.74 -21.65
C PHE A 85 -20.73 16.23 -21.83
N ASP A 86 -19.67 15.60 -21.36
CA ASP A 86 -19.55 14.14 -21.30
C ASP A 86 -19.60 13.70 -19.85
N VAL A 87 -20.54 12.83 -19.52
CA VAL A 87 -20.43 11.99 -18.32
C VAL A 87 -19.81 10.67 -18.75
N PHE A 88 -18.79 10.23 -18.04
CA PHE A 88 -18.14 8.97 -18.33
C PHE A 88 -17.92 8.13 -17.09
N CYS A 89 -17.87 6.82 -17.29
CA CYS A 89 -17.41 5.88 -16.29
C CYS A 89 -16.39 4.94 -16.92
N THR A 90 -15.52 4.42 -16.08
CA THR A 90 -14.60 3.36 -16.48
C THR A 90 -14.77 2.19 -15.55
N LEU A 91 -14.76 0.99 -16.12
CA LEU A 91 -14.99 -0.26 -15.42
C LEU A 91 -13.90 -1.22 -15.86
N GLY A 92 -13.17 -1.77 -14.90
CA GLY A 92 -11.95 -2.50 -15.21
C GLY A 92 -11.47 -3.35 -14.08
N ALA A 93 -10.19 -3.67 -14.15
CA ALA A 93 -9.46 -4.31 -13.09
C ALA A 93 -8.15 -3.58 -12.81
N THR A 94 -7.77 -3.54 -11.54
CA THR A 94 -6.49 -2.98 -11.08
C THR A 94 -5.69 -3.98 -10.30
N SER A 95 -4.37 -3.89 -10.44
CA SER A 95 -3.38 -4.49 -9.56
C SER A 95 -2.27 -3.48 -9.29
N GLY A 96 -1.47 -3.75 -8.27
CA GLY A 96 -0.40 -2.85 -7.86
C GLY A 96 0.72 -3.56 -7.13
N TYR A 97 1.86 -2.89 -7.13
CA TYR A 97 3.11 -3.29 -6.48
C TYR A 97 3.66 -2.12 -5.67
N PHE A 98 4.11 -2.39 -4.46
CA PHE A 98 4.75 -1.40 -3.59
C PHE A 98 6.06 -1.92 -3.06
N LYS A 99 7.09 -1.07 -3.08
CA LYS A 99 8.41 -1.35 -2.51
C LYS A 99 8.85 -0.20 -1.62
N GLY A 100 9.40 -0.52 -0.47
CA GLY A 100 9.89 0.49 0.46
C GLY A 100 10.87 -0.07 1.48
N ASN A 101 11.57 0.84 2.15
CA ASN A 101 12.35 0.49 3.33
C ASN A 101 11.41 -0.01 4.44
N SER A 102 11.88 -0.92 5.26
CA SER A 102 11.16 -1.45 6.42
C SER A 102 10.64 -0.36 7.38
N SER A 103 11.31 0.80 7.43
CA SER A 103 10.86 2.00 8.16
C SER A 103 9.56 2.56 7.60
N SER A 104 9.40 2.63 6.27
CA SER A 104 8.19 3.15 5.61
C SER A 104 6.98 2.23 5.82
N PHE A 105 7.21 0.93 6.03
CA PHE A 105 6.20 -0.06 6.38
C PHE A 105 6.02 -0.24 7.90
N ASN A 106 6.72 0.55 8.72
CA ASN A 106 6.73 0.43 10.19
C ASN A 106 6.99 -1.00 10.69
N LEU A 107 8.06 -1.63 10.18
CA LEU A 107 8.48 -2.95 10.63
C LEU A 107 8.97 -2.87 12.08
N ILE A 108 8.28 -3.59 12.96
CA ILE A 108 8.58 -3.64 14.39
C ILE A 108 8.82 -5.08 14.84
N GLY A 109 9.66 -5.23 15.86
CA GLY A 109 10.06 -6.52 16.40
C GLY A 109 10.21 -6.48 17.91
N LEU A 110 10.29 -7.67 18.48
CA LEU A 110 10.61 -7.90 19.88
C LEU A 110 12.06 -8.40 19.95
N ILE A 111 12.95 -7.62 20.56
CA ILE A 111 14.40 -7.87 20.59
C ILE A 111 14.90 -7.71 22.03
N GLY A 112 15.79 -8.60 22.48
CA GLY A 112 16.51 -8.46 23.75
C GLY A 112 15.58 -8.39 24.97
N ILE A 113 14.65 -9.33 25.08
CA ILE A 113 13.67 -9.40 26.17
C ILE A 113 14.16 -10.22 27.36
N SER A 114 13.79 -9.81 28.57
CA SER A 114 13.93 -10.65 29.76
C SER A 114 12.76 -11.62 29.90
N GLY A 115 13.00 -12.76 30.54
CA GLY A 115 11.95 -13.69 30.97
C GLY A 115 11.92 -15.00 30.17
N SER A 116 11.01 -15.88 30.55
CA SER A 116 10.89 -17.23 30.00
C SER A 116 9.71 -17.40 29.03
N ASP A 117 8.90 -16.36 28.82
CA ASP A 117 7.77 -16.39 27.89
C ASP A 117 7.56 -15.07 27.13
N LEU A 118 6.73 -15.14 26.09
CA LEU A 118 6.36 -14.02 25.22
C LEU A 118 4.96 -13.46 25.55
N ASN A 119 4.36 -13.88 26.66
CA ASN A 119 3.00 -13.48 27.00
C ASN A 119 2.97 -12.00 27.36
N SER A 120 2.00 -11.28 26.79
CA SER A 120 1.81 -9.84 27.02
C SER A 120 3.01 -8.95 26.67
N LYS A 121 4.01 -9.47 25.93
CA LYS A 121 5.18 -8.71 25.50
C LYS A 121 4.85 -7.85 24.28
N VAL A 122 5.06 -6.54 24.40
CA VAL A 122 4.87 -5.58 23.32
C VAL A 122 6.15 -5.39 22.50
N PRO A 123 6.09 -5.27 21.17
CA PRO A 123 7.26 -5.00 20.32
C PRO A 123 8.04 -3.77 20.81
N ASN A 124 9.36 -3.86 20.91
CA ASN A 124 10.23 -2.83 21.50
C ASN A 124 11.30 -2.27 20.55
N ALA A 125 11.47 -2.85 19.38
CA ALA A 125 12.42 -2.40 18.38
C ALA A 125 11.71 -2.02 17.08
N SER A 126 12.13 -0.93 16.45
CA SER A 126 11.83 -0.67 15.05
C SER A 126 13.02 -1.15 14.22
N ILE A 127 12.72 -1.83 13.11
CA ILE A 127 13.71 -2.40 12.21
C ILE A 127 13.77 -1.49 10.99
N SER A 128 14.84 -0.70 10.87
CA SER A 128 15.03 0.27 9.78
C SER A 128 15.93 -0.22 8.64
N ASN A 129 16.54 -1.40 8.81
CA ASN A 129 17.50 -1.97 7.88
C ASN A 129 16.89 -3.17 7.16
N GLY A 130 15.94 -2.88 6.28
CA GLY A 130 15.27 -3.88 5.46
C GLY A 130 14.49 -3.28 4.31
N VAL A 131 14.02 -4.16 3.44
CA VAL A 131 13.16 -3.88 2.30
C VAL A 131 11.89 -4.71 2.47
N VAL A 132 10.76 -4.08 2.20
CA VAL A 132 9.44 -4.71 2.18
C VAL A 132 8.85 -4.53 0.80
N GLU A 133 8.33 -5.62 0.24
CA GLU A 133 7.65 -5.65 -1.04
C GLU A 133 6.25 -6.22 -0.86
N LEU A 134 5.29 -5.57 -1.50
CA LEU A 134 3.88 -5.92 -1.40
C LEU A 134 3.29 -6.01 -2.80
N TYR A 135 2.75 -7.17 -3.13
CA TYR A 135 2.04 -7.44 -4.38
C TYR A 135 0.56 -7.59 -4.09
N THR A 136 -0.28 -6.99 -4.92
CA THR A 136 -1.73 -7.09 -4.81
C THR A 136 -2.33 -7.92 -5.92
N ASP A 137 -3.47 -8.56 -5.64
CA ASP A 137 -4.24 -9.28 -6.64
C ASP A 137 -4.96 -8.33 -7.60
N THR A 138 -5.33 -8.87 -8.76
CA THR A 138 -6.16 -8.15 -9.72
C THR A 138 -7.61 -8.13 -9.24
N THR A 139 -8.14 -6.94 -8.97
CA THR A 139 -9.54 -6.76 -8.53
C THR A 139 -10.27 -5.74 -9.36
N PHE A 140 -11.60 -5.80 -9.30
CA PHE A 140 -12.46 -4.83 -9.96
C PHE A 140 -12.13 -3.39 -9.54
N SER A 141 -12.03 -2.52 -10.55
CA SER A 141 -11.86 -1.09 -10.39
C SER A 141 -12.94 -0.35 -11.15
N TRP A 142 -13.31 0.82 -10.64
CA TRP A 142 -14.24 1.69 -11.31
C TRP A 142 -13.83 3.14 -11.17
N SER A 143 -14.25 3.95 -12.13
CA SER A 143 -14.18 5.40 -12.01
C SER A 143 -15.42 6.04 -12.60
N VAL A 144 -15.72 7.24 -12.12
CA VAL A 144 -16.74 8.11 -12.70
C VAL A 144 -16.14 9.49 -12.89
N GLY A 145 -16.51 10.14 -13.97
CA GLY A 145 -16.02 11.46 -14.28
C GLY A 145 -16.96 12.22 -15.17
N ALA A 146 -16.69 13.51 -15.27
CA ALA A 146 -17.36 14.41 -16.17
C ALA A 146 -16.32 15.33 -16.81
N ARG A 147 -16.53 15.65 -18.08
CA ARG A 147 -15.79 16.73 -18.74
C ARG A 147 -16.76 17.60 -19.52
N GLY A 148 -16.44 18.88 -19.65
CA GLY A 148 -17.26 19.75 -20.46
C GLY A 148 -16.59 21.06 -20.83
N ALA A 149 -17.17 21.72 -21.82
CA ALA A 149 -16.77 23.05 -22.25
C ALA A 149 -17.30 24.09 -21.23
N LEU A 150 -16.39 24.82 -20.60
CA LEU A 150 -16.71 25.93 -19.70
C LEU A 150 -16.92 27.24 -20.47
N TRP A 151 -16.17 27.41 -21.55
CA TRP A 151 -16.21 28.64 -22.35
C TRP A 151 -15.82 28.36 -23.79
N GLU A 152 -16.50 29.06 -24.70
CA GLU A 152 -16.23 29.02 -26.13
C GLU A 152 -16.25 30.45 -26.67
N CYS A 153 -15.27 30.80 -27.49
CA CYS A 153 -15.27 32.04 -28.27
C CYS A 153 -14.65 31.79 -29.64
N GLY A 154 -15.47 31.90 -30.68
CA GLY A 154 -15.09 31.53 -32.03
C GLY A 154 -14.61 30.08 -32.07
N CYS A 155 -13.33 29.89 -32.42
CA CYS A 155 -12.74 28.58 -32.60
C CYS A 155 -11.90 28.13 -31.37
N ALA A 156 -11.95 28.88 -30.25
CA ALA A 156 -11.30 28.55 -28.98
C ALA A 156 -12.30 27.93 -27.99
N THR A 157 -11.90 26.84 -27.33
CA THR A 157 -12.71 26.15 -26.31
C THR A 157 -11.86 25.89 -25.06
N LEU A 158 -12.35 26.36 -23.91
CA LEU A 158 -11.83 26.02 -22.59
C LEU A 158 -12.71 24.92 -21.99
N GLY A 159 -12.13 23.79 -21.68
CA GLY A 159 -12.78 22.66 -21.03
C GLY A 159 -12.22 22.38 -19.64
N ALA A 160 -13.03 21.73 -18.81
CA ALA A 160 -12.60 21.15 -17.56
C ALA A 160 -13.02 19.69 -17.49
N GLU A 161 -12.27 18.91 -16.72
CA GLU A 161 -12.56 17.52 -16.44
C GLU A 161 -12.35 17.19 -14.96
N PHE A 162 -13.11 16.21 -14.51
CA PHE A 162 -13.08 15.69 -13.17
C PHE A 162 -13.29 14.19 -13.22
N GLN A 163 -12.50 13.44 -12.47
CA GLN A 163 -12.63 12.00 -12.37
C GLN A 163 -12.32 11.54 -10.94
N TYR A 164 -13.10 10.59 -10.48
CA TYR A 164 -12.88 9.85 -9.26
C TYR A 164 -12.74 8.37 -9.58
N ALA A 165 -11.63 7.77 -9.15
CA ALA A 165 -11.37 6.34 -9.30
C ALA A 165 -11.25 5.66 -7.93
N GLN A 166 -11.75 4.42 -7.86
CA GLN A 166 -11.67 3.60 -6.66
C GLN A 166 -11.43 2.12 -7.01
N SER A 167 -10.62 1.46 -6.20
CA SER A 167 -10.52 -0.01 -6.18
C SER A 167 -10.09 -0.52 -4.80
N LYS A 168 -10.26 -1.82 -4.57
CA LYS A 168 -9.91 -2.47 -3.29
C LYS A 168 -9.21 -3.82 -3.52
N PRO A 169 -8.00 -3.83 -4.09
CA PRO A 169 -7.25 -5.06 -4.25
C PRO A 169 -6.81 -5.65 -2.90
N ARG A 170 -6.75 -6.98 -2.84
CA ARG A 170 -6.21 -7.74 -1.71
C ARG A 170 -4.71 -7.89 -1.90
N VAL A 171 -3.99 -7.99 -0.80
CA VAL A 171 -2.57 -8.34 -0.84
C VAL A 171 -2.45 -9.81 -1.20
N GLN A 172 -1.73 -10.10 -2.27
CA GLN A 172 -1.44 -11.45 -2.72
C GLN A 172 -0.15 -11.98 -2.12
N GLU A 173 0.87 -11.15 -2.00
CA GLU A 173 2.17 -11.54 -1.49
C GLU A 173 2.80 -10.39 -0.71
N LEU A 174 3.35 -10.71 0.46
CA LEU A 174 4.13 -9.79 1.28
C LEU A 174 5.50 -10.41 1.49
N ASN A 175 6.54 -9.74 1.00
CA ASN A 175 7.92 -10.13 1.17
C ASN A 175 8.61 -9.14 2.11
N VAL A 176 9.25 -9.67 3.13
CA VAL A 176 10.04 -8.89 4.09
C VAL A 176 11.45 -9.44 4.06
N LEU A 177 12.41 -8.58 3.74
CA LEU A 177 13.84 -8.87 3.79
C LEU A 177 14.50 -7.84 4.70
N SER A 178 14.94 -8.26 5.89
CA SER A 178 15.63 -7.40 6.84
C SER A 178 16.85 -8.10 7.41
N ASN A 179 17.72 -7.34 8.06
CA ASN A 179 18.89 -7.88 8.77
C ASN A 179 18.52 -8.90 9.87
N VAL A 180 17.30 -8.83 10.42
CA VAL A 180 16.84 -9.69 11.51
C VAL A 180 15.84 -10.75 11.10
N ALA A 181 15.22 -10.65 9.92
CA ALA A 181 14.21 -11.61 9.47
C ALA A 181 14.03 -11.55 7.95
N GLN A 182 13.85 -12.72 7.34
CA GLN A 182 13.39 -12.87 5.97
C GLN A 182 12.15 -13.76 5.96
N PHE A 183 11.03 -13.30 5.40
CA PHE A 183 9.85 -14.14 5.23
C PHE A 183 8.96 -13.65 4.10
N THR A 184 8.20 -14.60 3.55
CA THR A 184 7.17 -14.38 2.54
C THR A 184 5.85 -14.88 3.07
N VAL A 185 4.80 -14.07 2.94
CA VAL A 185 3.43 -14.45 3.29
C VAL A 185 2.57 -14.39 2.05
N HIS A 186 2.00 -15.53 1.68
CA HIS A 186 1.02 -15.60 0.60
C HIS A 186 -0.39 -15.34 1.15
N ARG A 187 -1.10 -14.42 0.51
CA ARG A 187 -2.44 -13.94 0.91
C ARG A 187 -2.48 -13.58 2.40
N PRO A 188 -1.64 -12.62 2.84
CA PRO A 188 -1.49 -12.33 4.26
C PRO A 188 -2.83 -11.93 4.87
N LYS A 189 -3.06 -12.47 6.06
CA LYS A 189 -4.10 -12.00 6.96
C LYS A 189 -3.44 -11.24 8.10
N GLY A 190 -4.10 -10.20 8.57
CA GLY A 190 -3.61 -9.39 9.67
C GLY A 190 -4.73 -8.90 10.57
N TYR A 191 -4.33 -8.31 11.68
CA TYR A 191 -5.21 -7.77 12.69
C TYR A 191 -5.53 -6.32 12.38
N VAL A 192 -6.82 -6.01 12.23
CA VAL A 192 -7.29 -4.64 11.99
C VAL A 192 -7.70 -4.01 13.32
N ASN A 193 -7.22 -2.79 13.58
CA ASN A 193 -7.54 -2.01 14.80
C ASN A 193 -7.27 -2.77 16.12
N GLN A 194 -6.27 -3.64 16.14
CA GLN A 194 -5.84 -4.35 17.35
C GLN A 194 -4.71 -3.59 18.03
N THR A 195 -4.89 -3.25 19.31
CA THR A 195 -3.82 -2.70 20.14
C THR A 195 -2.77 -3.78 20.41
N LEU A 196 -1.50 -3.40 20.35
CA LEU A 196 -0.38 -4.27 20.74
C LEU A 196 -0.50 -4.66 22.23
N PRO A 197 -0.10 -5.88 22.61
CA PRO A 197 0.51 -6.90 21.77
C PRO A 197 -0.51 -7.71 20.96
N LEU A 198 -0.07 -8.29 19.84
CA LEU A 198 -0.87 -9.26 19.11
C LEU A 198 -0.98 -10.57 19.90
N PRO A 199 -2.05 -11.38 19.70
CA PRO A 199 -2.17 -12.69 20.33
C PRO A 199 -0.98 -13.60 20.04
N ILE A 200 -0.64 -14.48 20.98
CA ILE A 200 0.47 -15.44 20.81
C ILE A 200 0.23 -16.43 19.66
N THR A 201 -0.99 -16.55 19.14
CA THR A 201 -1.30 -17.34 17.93
C THR A 201 -0.99 -16.60 16.63
N ALA A 202 -0.75 -15.28 16.66
CA ALA A 202 -0.54 -14.47 15.47
C ALA A 202 0.61 -15.01 14.60
N GLY A 203 0.33 -15.25 13.32
CA GLY A 203 1.28 -15.82 12.36
C GLY A 203 1.29 -17.35 12.30
N THR A 204 0.54 -18.05 13.15
CA THR A 204 0.34 -19.50 13.04
C THR A 204 -0.74 -19.85 12.02
N ALA A 205 -0.63 -21.02 11.39
CA ALA A 205 -1.67 -21.51 10.47
C ALA A 205 -3.03 -21.79 11.15
N THR A 206 -3.04 -21.95 12.48
CA THR A 206 -4.24 -22.23 13.29
C THR A 206 -4.94 -20.98 13.81
N ASP A 207 -4.39 -19.78 13.55
CA ASP A 207 -4.94 -18.54 14.07
C ASP A 207 -6.33 -18.24 13.48
N SER A 208 -7.35 -18.33 14.33
CA SER A 208 -8.76 -18.19 13.96
C SER A 208 -9.41 -16.98 14.62
N ASN A 209 -8.61 -15.99 15.02
CA ASN A 209 -9.11 -14.79 15.68
C ASN A 209 -10.12 -14.02 14.79
N GLU A 210 -11.23 -13.55 15.36
CA GLU A 210 -12.28 -12.83 14.62
C GLU A 210 -11.81 -11.51 13.99
N LYS A 211 -10.77 -10.90 14.59
CA LYS A 211 -10.12 -9.67 14.11
C LYS A 211 -9.13 -9.91 12.96
N LEU A 212 -8.85 -11.18 12.63
CA LEU A 212 -7.99 -11.56 11.52
C LEU A 212 -8.75 -11.36 10.20
N LYS A 213 -8.31 -10.40 9.39
CA LYS A 213 -8.89 -10.07 8.07
C LYS A 213 -7.84 -10.21 6.97
N ASN A 214 -8.30 -10.43 5.74
CA ASN A 214 -7.40 -10.38 4.58
C ASN A 214 -6.86 -8.97 4.43
N ALA A 215 -5.56 -8.84 4.20
CA ALA A 215 -4.96 -7.54 3.91
C ALA A 215 -5.51 -7.00 2.58
N THR A 216 -5.99 -5.76 2.61
CA THR A 216 -6.53 -5.04 1.45
C THR A 216 -5.93 -3.66 1.38
N ILE A 217 -5.80 -3.11 0.16
CA ILE A 217 -5.43 -1.73 -0.08
C ILE A 217 -6.65 -1.02 -0.66
N ASN A 218 -7.19 -0.03 0.06
CA ASN A 218 -8.22 0.86 -0.44
C ASN A 218 -7.54 1.96 -1.26
N TYR A 219 -7.78 1.96 -2.57
CA TYR A 219 -7.26 2.95 -3.49
C TYR A 219 -8.33 3.99 -3.83
N HIS A 220 -7.95 5.26 -3.75
CA HIS A 220 -8.76 6.41 -4.12
C HIS A 220 -7.93 7.38 -4.94
N GLU A 221 -8.43 7.84 -6.08
CA GLU A 221 -7.78 8.89 -6.86
C GLU A 221 -8.78 9.94 -7.31
N TRP A 222 -8.43 11.21 -7.06
CA TRP A 222 -9.10 12.37 -7.62
C TRP A 222 -8.24 12.95 -8.72
N GLN A 223 -8.82 13.16 -9.90
CA GLN A 223 -8.18 13.85 -11.01
C GLN A 223 -9.04 15.06 -11.39
N VAL A 224 -8.38 16.21 -11.57
CA VAL A 224 -9.01 17.45 -12.00
C VAL A 224 -8.14 18.07 -13.08
N GLY A 225 -8.74 18.39 -14.22
CA GLY A 225 -8.02 18.95 -15.35
C GLY A 225 -8.72 20.16 -15.94
N ALA A 226 -7.94 21.03 -16.58
CA ALA A 226 -8.43 22.09 -17.43
C ALA A 226 -7.60 22.12 -18.71
N ALA A 227 -8.26 22.31 -19.85
CA ALA A 227 -7.61 22.33 -21.14
C ALA A 227 -8.16 23.43 -22.05
N LEU A 228 -7.28 24.12 -22.76
CA LEU A 228 -7.60 25.06 -23.81
C LEU A 228 -7.29 24.43 -25.16
N SER A 229 -8.24 24.50 -26.08
CA SER A 229 -8.08 24.03 -27.46
C SER A 229 -8.44 25.12 -28.45
N TYR A 230 -7.84 25.08 -29.63
CA TYR A 230 -8.13 26.00 -30.73
C TYR A 230 -8.26 25.24 -32.04
N ARG A 231 -9.35 25.44 -32.80
CA ARG A 231 -9.58 24.76 -34.09
C ARG A 231 -8.94 25.53 -35.24
N LEU A 232 -7.92 24.93 -35.87
CA LEU A 232 -7.22 25.39 -37.07
C LEU A 232 -7.61 24.55 -38.28
N ASN A 233 -8.80 24.80 -38.85
CA ASN A 233 -9.32 24.09 -40.03
C ASN A 233 -9.36 22.55 -39.88
N MET A 234 -8.25 21.84 -40.16
CA MET A 234 -8.10 20.38 -40.01
C MET A 234 -7.38 19.94 -38.72
N LEU A 235 -6.70 20.86 -38.01
CA LEU A 235 -5.92 20.57 -36.80
C LEU A 235 -6.58 21.21 -35.57
N ILE A 236 -6.59 20.51 -34.44
CA ILE A 236 -7.06 21.06 -33.15
C ILE A 236 -5.94 20.89 -32.12
N PRO A 237 -4.97 21.82 -32.04
CA PRO A 237 -4.05 21.84 -30.92
C PRO A 237 -4.81 22.03 -29.60
N TYR A 238 -4.34 21.35 -28.55
CA TYR A 238 -4.81 21.56 -27.19
C TYR A 238 -3.62 21.58 -26.23
N ILE A 239 -3.78 22.35 -25.15
CA ILE A 239 -2.88 22.36 -24.00
C ILE A 239 -3.74 22.19 -22.75
N GLY A 240 -3.30 21.35 -21.82
CA GLY A 240 -4.03 21.11 -20.59
C GLY A 240 -3.10 20.93 -19.41
N VAL A 241 -3.65 21.23 -18.24
CA VAL A 241 -3.04 20.94 -16.94
C VAL A 241 -3.96 19.98 -16.23
N GLN A 242 -3.40 18.90 -15.71
CA GLN A 242 -4.10 17.92 -14.89
C GLN A 242 -3.41 17.85 -13.53
N TRP A 243 -4.22 17.83 -12.49
CA TRP A 243 -3.81 17.55 -11.13
C TRP A 243 -4.44 16.23 -10.71
N SER A 244 -3.64 15.34 -10.12
CA SER A 244 -4.11 14.09 -9.54
C SER A 244 -3.63 13.96 -8.11
N ARG A 245 -4.49 13.41 -7.24
CA ARG A 245 -4.14 12.95 -5.89
C ARG A 245 -4.65 11.53 -5.68
N ALA A 246 -3.70 10.62 -5.52
CA ALA A 246 -3.97 9.24 -5.14
C ALA A 246 -3.70 9.00 -3.66
N SER A 247 -4.51 8.15 -3.03
CA SER A 247 -4.39 7.67 -1.66
C SER A 247 -4.49 6.15 -1.64
N PHE A 248 -3.64 5.52 -0.84
CA PHE A 248 -3.63 4.08 -0.61
C PHE A 248 -3.74 3.85 0.90
N ASP A 249 -4.80 3.18 1.33
CA ASP A 249 -5.06 2.92 2.75
C ASP A 249 -5.13 1.42 3.02
N ALA A 250 -4.37 0.95 4.01
CA ALA A 250 -4.29 -0.45 4.42
C ALA A 250 -5.03 -0.74 5.74
N ASP A 251 -5.99 0.11 6.16
CA ASP A 251 -6.85 -0.07 7.34
C ASP A 251 -6.05 -0.27 8.66
N THR A 252 -4.82 0.27 8.74
CA THR A 252 -3.86 0.05 9.87
C THR A 252 -3.68 -1.44 10.21
N ILE A 253 -3.66 -2.31 9.20
CA ILE A 253 -3.53 -3.74 9.39
C ILE A 253 -2.14 -4.13 9.94
N GLN A 254 -2.12 -4.99 10.96
CA GLN A 254 -0.88 -5.55 11.52
C GLN A 254 -0.72 -7.01 11.09
N ILE A 255 0.34 -7.31 10.34
CA ILE A 255 0.63 -8.65 9.83
C ILE A 255 1.80 -9.23 10.61
N ALA A 256 1.60 -10.39 11.24
CA ALA A 256 2.64 -11.08 11.99
C ALA A 256 3.51 -11.95 11.07
N GLN A 257 4.78 -12.10 11.41
CA GLN A 257 5.68 -13.07 10.77
C GLN A 257 5.08 -14.49 10.89
N PRO A 258 5.14 -15.30 9.82
CA PRO A 258 4.76 -16.71 9.88
C PRO A 258 5.54 -17.49 10.95
N LYS A 259 4.83 -18.30 11.73
CA LYS A 259 5.44 -19.15 12.75
C LYS A 259 4.75 -20.51 12.88
N LEU A 260 5.48 -21.49 13.37
CA LEU A 260 4.99 -22.83 13.68
C LEU A 260 4.06 -22.78 14.89
N ALA A 261 2.97 -23.55 14.84
CA ALA A 261 2.03 -23.69 15.95
C ALA A 261 2.65 -24.43 17.16
N SER A 262 3.64 -25.29 16.91
CA SER A 262 4.41 -25.96 17.94
C SER A 262 5.90 -25.85 17.60
N PRO A 263 6.78 -25.55 18.57
CA PRO A 263 8.20 -25.44 18.30
C PRO A 263 8.78 -26.76 17.78
N VAL A 264 9.66 -26.68 16.79
CA VAL A 264 10.50 -27.79 16.34
C VAL A 264 11.94 -27.41 16.66
N LEU A 265 12.66 -28.26 17.39
CA LEU A 265 14.02 -27.97 17.86
C LEU A 265 14.12 -26.67 18.68
N ASN A 266 13.08 -26.36 19.49
CA ASN A 266 12.93 -25.10 20.23
C ASN A 266 12.83 -23.84 19.36
N THR A 267 12.59 -24.00 18.06
CA THR A 267 12.41 -22.90 17.12
C THR A 267 10.95 -22.83 16.68
N THR A 268 10.41 -21.62 16.56
CA THR A 268 9.04 -21.39 16.06
C THR A 268 9.05 -20.83 14.64
N THR A 269 10.22 -20.57 14.05
CA THR A 269 10.37 -20.08 12.67
C THR A 269 11.64 -20.68 12.07
N TRP A 270 11.57 -21.08 10.80
CA TRP A 270 12.70 -21.68 10.06
C TRP A 270 13.75 -20.65 9.66
N ASN A 271 13.34 -19.40 9.42
CA ASN A 271 14.24 -18.25 9.37
C ASN A 271 14.29 -17.65 10.77
N LEU A 272 15.22 -18.16 11.57
CA LEU A 272 15.43 -17.70 12.93
C LEU A 272 15.83 -16.23 12.90
N PRO A 273 15.09 -15.32 13.58
CA PRO A 273 15.65 -14.02 13.88
C PRO A 273 16.90 -14.23 14.72
N ILE A 274 17.87 -13.31 14.63
CA ILE A 274 19.11 -13.36 15.42
C ILE A 274 18.70 -13.49 16.90
N LEU A 275 18.71 -14.72 17.42
CA LEU A 275 18.47 -15.02 18.83
C LEU A 275 19.79 -14.73 19.54
N GLY A 276 19.99 -13.45 19.83
CA GLY A 276 21.11 -12.99 20.63
C GLY A 276 20.85 -13.19 22.11
N GLU A 277 20.98 -14.41 22.61
CA GLU A 277 21.35 -14.64 24.02
C GLU A 277 22.15 -15.94 24.16
N ALA A 278 23.48 -15.82 24.18
CA ALA A 278 24.35 -16.85 24.72
C ALA A 278 25.02 -16.29 25.99
N THR A 279 24.41 -16.52 27.15
CA THR A 279 25.04 -16.22 28.45
C THR A 279 26.08 -17.30 28.82
N SER A 280 25.98 -18.49 28.22
CA SER A 280 27.08 -19.45 28.03
C SER A 280 26.72 -20.43 26.91
N VAL A 281 27.65 -20.71 25.98
CA VAL A 281 27.45 -21.71 24.93
C VAL A 281 27.47 -23.08 25.59
N ASN A 282 26.35 -23.80 25.57
CA ASN A 282 26.28 -25.18 26.06
C ASN A 282 27.29 -26.04 25.28
N ALA A 283 28.30 -26.59 25.97
CA ALA A 283 29.38 -27.35 25.35
C ALA A 283 28.91 -28.61 24.59
N GLY A 284 27.67 -29.07 24.84
CA GLY A 284 27.07 -30.23 24.18
C GLY A 284 26.22 -29.93 22.94
N ASN A 285 25.66 -28.72 22.77
CA ASN A 285 24.75 -28.37 21.67
C ASN A 285 25.22 -27.11 20.92
N LYS A 286 26.35 -27.26 20.22
CA LYS A 286 27.08 -26.19 19.51
C LYS A 286 26.42 -25.67 18.22
N TYR A 287 25.23 -26.18 17.86
CA TYR A 287 24.57 -25.90 16.58
C TYR A 287 23.35 -24.97 16.71
N ALA A 288 23.13 -24.36 17.87
CA ALA A 288 22.15 -23.29 18.02
C ALA A 288 22.63 -21.97 17.38
N ASP A 289 23.90 -21.89 16.99
CA ASP A 289 24.47 -20.77 16.22
C ASP A 289 24.09 -20.92 14.74
N VAL A 290 23.25 -20.01 14.27
CA VAL A 290 22.78 -19.96 12.88
C VAL A 290 23.93 -19.50 11.98
N LEU A 291 24.44 -20.40 11.12
CA LEU A 291 25.40 -20.07 10.06
C LEU A 291 24.69 -20.07 8.71
N GLN A 292 24.43 -18.87 8.16
CA GLN A 292 23.94 -18.70 6.80
C GLN A 292 25.13 -18.37 5.89
N ILE A 293 25.41 -19.25 4.91
CA ILE A 293 26.46 -19.04 3.91
C ILE A 293 25.76 -18.86 2.56
N VAL A 294 26.07 -17.75 1.89
CA VAL A 294 25.72 -17.52 0.48
C VAL A 294 26.90 -18.04 -0.35
N SER A 295 26.62 -18.88 -1.35
CA SER A 295 27.57 -19.27 -2.40
C SER A 295 27.08 -18.78 -3.75
#